data_AF-A0AA40IVM8-F1
#
_entry.id   AF-A0AA40IVM8-F1
#
_cell.length_a   1.000
_cell.length_b   1.000
_cell.length_c   1.000
_cell.angle_alpha   90.00
_cell.angle_beta   90.00
_cell.angle_gamma   90.00
#
_symmetry.space_group_name_H-M   'P 1'
#
loop_
_entity.id
_entity.type
_entity.pdbx_description
1 polymer ?
#
loop_
_entity_poly.entity_id
_entity_poly.type
_entity_poly.pdbx_seq_one_letter_code
_entity_poly.pdbx_strand_id
1 'polypeptide(L)'
;MKTTKNKLRLLARVLVVIMLMGLIYNGNSKNNIVLANPNDEISITLDDKENEKLQNNESGQPVKSNDPSSQIEDEKAKHNSAEIDEKIYGLSYDPKKILTSKGEKVENFIPAESYEDFGKYIVIKREKKSIEDSTADISIIDSINDRTYPGAIQLANTNLIENRPDIISCERKPITISIDLPGMTKDGTKVVKSPTYSSVNSAINSILDTWNTKYSQKYTIPTRVSYSDTMVYSKSQLSTMFGCNFKALNKALNIDFNSIFKGEKKVMLVAYKQIFYTVTVDAPNRPSDVFGDNITFNELALKGINNDNPPAYVSNVAYGRTIYVKLETTSKNANVKAAFKALIDNQDISSNAEYKDILNQSSFTATVLGGGAQEHNKIITKDFNKIRNIIKNNSVYSPQNPGYPISYTTTFLKDNHIATVNNKTEYVETTATEYNNGKIILDHSGAYVARFQVTWDEVSYDKQGNEIIEHKGWSGNNYSRTAHFNTEICLKGNARNICVEIKECTGLAWEWWRTVVDVKNIPLVKERTFYIWGTTLYPKHSIEEKL
;
A
#
# COMPACT_ATOMS: atom_id res chain seq x y z
N MET A 1 -0.32 -17.80 -36.44
CA MET A 1 0.79 -17.40 -35.54
C MET A 1 0.42 -16.20 -34.64
N LYS A 2 -0.71 -16.29 -33.91
CA LYS A 2 -1.19 -15.20 -33.02
C LYS A 2 -1.81 -15.68 -31.69
N THR A 3 -1.72 -16.97 -31.38
CA THR A 3 -2.36 -17.58 -30.21
C THR A 3 -1.39 -18.12 -29.15
N THR A 4 -0.08 -17.99 -29.34
CA THR A 4 0.92 -18.57 -28.42
C THR A 4 1.49 -17.57 -27.39
N LYS A 5 1.28 -16.26 -27.56
CA LYS A 5 1.81 -15.23 -26.62
C LYS A 5 0.98 -15.06 -25.33
N ASN A 6 -0.31 -15.42 -25.33
CA ASN A 6 -1.16 -15.26 -24.13
C ASN A 6 -1.05 -16.42 -23.13
N LYS A 7 -0.68 -17.64 -23.57
CA LYS A 7 -0.43 -18.76 -22.65
C LYS A 7 0.89 -18.62 -21.89
N LEU A 8 1.89 -17.94 -22.46
CA LEU A 8 3.19 -17.73 -21.81
C LEU A 8 3.13 -16.72 -20.65
N ARG A 9 2.20 -15.74 -20.71
CA ARG A 9 1.97 -14.79 -19.61
C ARG A 9 1.22 -15.40 -18.42
N LEU A 10 0.42 -16.44 -18.63
CA LEU A 10 -0.32 -17.12 -17.56
C LEU A 10 0.60 -18.09 -16.79
N LEU A 11 1.51 -18.79 -17.48
CA LEU A 11 2.50 -19.68 -16.86
C LEU A 11 3.54 -18.92 -16.00
N ALA A 12 3.92 -17.70 -16.39
CA ALA A 12 4.84 -16.89 -15.60
C ALA A 12 4.25 -16.41 -14.26
N ARG A 13 2.92 -16.27 -14.14
CA ARG A 13 2.26 -15.90 -12.87
C ARG A 13 2.07 -17.09 -11.92
N VAL A 14 2.03 -18.31 -12.44
CA VAL A 14 1.91 -19.53 -11.63
C VAL A 14 3.29 -20.02 -11.13
N LEU A 15 4.38 -19.76 -11.86
CA LEU A 15 5.72 -20.17 -11.46
C LEU A 15 6.33 -19.39 -10.27
N VAL A 16 5.88 -18.15 -10.02
CA VAL A 16 6.37 -17.35 -8.88
C VAL A 16 5.87 -17.89 -7.52
N VAL A 17 4.80 -18.67 -7.52
CA VAL A 17 4.25 -19.28 -6.29
C VAL A 17 4.97 -20.60 -5.92
N ILE A 18 5.63 -21.27 -6.86
CA ILE A 18 6.24 -22.59 -6.62
C ILE A 18 7.74 -22.51 -6.26
N MET A 19 8.44 -21.42 -6.60
CA MET A 19 9.87 -21.29 -6.31
C MET A 19 10.22 -20.91 -4.86
N LEU A 20 9.23 -20.77 -3.97
CA LEU A 20 9.42 -20.44 -2.55
C LEU A 20 9.47 -21.68 -1.62
N MET A 21 9.33 -22.90 -2.15
CA MET A 21 9.26 -24.14 -1.35
C MET A 21 10.41 -25.13 -1.52
N GLY A 22 11.48 -24.79 -2.23
CA GLY A 22 12.59 -25.73 -2.49
C GLY A 22 13.94 -25.22 -2.00
N LEU A 23 14.29 -25.49 -0.74
CA LEU A 23 15.68 -25.63 -0.27
C LEU A 23 15.66 -26.30 1.12
N ILE A 24 15.69 -27.63 1.11
CA ILE A 24 15.99 -28.49 2.25
C ILE A 24 17.47 -28.31 2.57
N TYR A 25 17.80 -27.80 3.76
CA TYR A 25 19.17 -27.82 4.26
C TYR A 25 19.34 -29.02 5.20
N ASN A 26 20.24 -29.90 4.80
CA ASN A 26 20.66 -31.10 5.51
C ASN A 26 21.78 -30.72 6.49
N GLY A 27 21.53 -30.83 7.79
CA GLY A 27 22.47 -30.45 8.84
C GLY A 27 22.62 -31.56 9.87
N ASN A 28 23.70 -32.35 9.72
CA ASN A 28 24.20 -33.35 10.66
C ASN A 28 24.31 -32.79 12.10
N SER A 29 23.55 -33.33 13.06
CA SER A 29 23.83 -33.20 14.48
C SER A 29 24.54 -34.47 14.96
N LYS A 30 25.81 -34.35 15.32
CA LYS A 30 26.55 -35.38 16.04
C LYS A 30 26.20 -35.29 17.53
N ASN A 31 25.71 -36.42 18.03
CA ASN A 31 25.62 -36.89 19.41
C ASN A 31 26.46 -36.14 20.45
N ASN A 32 25.83 -35.82 21.58
CA ASN A 32 26.37 -36.21 22.89
C ASN A 32 25.21 -36.58 23.81
N ILE A 33 25.16 -37.86 24.14
CA ILE A 33 24.31 -38.49 25.16
C ILE A 33 25.04 -38.31 26.49
N VAL A 34 24.35 -37.80 27.51
CA VAL A 34 24.69 -38.04 28.91
C VAL A 34 23.42 -38.51 29.60
N LEU A 35 23.46 -39.74 30.10
CA LEU A 35 22.42 -40.41 30.90
C LEU A 35 22.99 -40.71 32.30
N ALA A 36 22.06 -40.81 33.25
CA ALA A 36 22.16 -41.20 34.67
C ALA A 36 22.60 -40.08 35.64
N ASN A 37 21.95 -39.88 36.80
CA ASN A 37 21.56 -40.90 37.78
C ASN A 37 20.28 -40.52 38.57
N PRO A 38 19.39 -41.48 38.88
CA PRO A 38 18.33 -41.35 39.88
C PRO A 38 18.85 -41.81 41.25
N ASN A 39 18.41 -41.14 42.32
CA ASN A 39 18.21 -41.64 43.70
C ASN A 39 18.23 -40.45 44.66
N ASP A 40 17.09 -40.18 45.28
CA ASP A 40 16.99 -40.01 46.73
C ASP A 40 15.51 -40.14 47.12
N GLU A 41 15.21 -41.22 47.84
CA GLU A 41 13.96 -41.47 48.55
C GLU A 41 13.90 -40.61 49.80
N ILE A 42 12.75 -39.97 50.11
CA ILE A 42 12.23 -39.90 51.48
C ILE A 42 10.70 -40.06 51.43
N SER A 43 10.25 -41.00 52.26
CA SER A 43 8.89 -41.42 52.60
C SER A 43 8.07 -40.35 53.32
N ILE A 44 6.73 -40.49 53.30
CA ILE A 44 5.84 -40.52 54.48
C ILE A 44 4.44 -40.97 54.02
N THR A 45 3.80 -41.64 54.97
CA THR A 45 2.74 -42.66 54.96
C THR A 45 1.31 -42.20 54.63
N LEU A 46 0.56 -43.21 54.19
CA LEU A 46 -0.89 -43.31 53.94
C LEU A 46 -1.72 -43.12 55.21
N ASP A 47 -2.93 -42.60 55.05
CA ASP A 47 -4.09 -43.00 55.85
C ASP A 47 -5.30 -43.27 54.93
N ASP A 48 -6.08 -44.24 55.38
CA ASP A 48 -6.93 -45.14 54.62
C ASP A 48 -8.42 -44.79 54.80
N LYS A 49 -9.20 -45.08 53.74
CA LYS A 49 -10.63 -45.51 53.73
C LYS A 49 -11.76 -44.51 54.06
N GLU A 50 -12.65 -44.33 53.08
CA GLU A 50 -13.98 -44.96 53.16
C GLU A 50 -14.53 -45.29 51.76
N ASN A 51 -15.06 -46.50 51.63
CA ASN A 51 -15.69 -47.09 50.45
C ASN A 51 -17.20 -46.86 50.54
N GLU A 52 -17.86 -46.52 49.43
CA GLU A 52 -19.12 -47.17 49.10
C GLU A 52 -19.41 -47.16 47.60
N LYS A 53 -19.99 -48.27 47.14
CA LYS A 53 -20.16 -48.70 45.76
C LYS A 53 -21.63 -48.58 45.35
N LEU A 54 -21.83 -48.24 44.08
CA LEU A 54 -22.90 -48.70 43.15
C LEU A 54 -24.35 -48.30 43.45
N GLN A 55 -24.99 -47.57 42.53
CA GLN A 55 -25.87 -48.15 41.49
C GLN A 55 -26.52 -47.08 40.60
N ASN A 56 -26.57 -47.40 39.31
CA ASN A 56 -27.35 -46.72 38.27
C ASN A 56 -28.85 -46.79 38.60
N ASN A 57 -29.59 -45.72 38.30
CA ASN A 57 -30.96 -45.82 37.83
C ASN A 57 -31.26 -44.65 36.87
N GLU A 58 -31.38 -44.99 35.59
CA GLU A 58 -32.07 -44.20 34.58
C GLU A 58 -33.57 -44.24 34.88
N SER A 59 -34.18 -43.07 35.06
CA SER A 59 -35.55 -42.70 34.65
C SER A 59 -36.02 -41.49 35.45
N GLY A 60 -36.06 -40.33 34.81
CA GLY A 60 -36.59 -39.11 35.40
C GLY A 60 -36.84 -38.07 34.31
N GLN A 61 -38.10 -37.92 33.93
CA GLN A 61 -38.60 -36.78 33.15
C GLN A 61 -38.13 -35.45 33.78
N PRO A 62 -37.96 -34.36 32.99
CA PRO A 62 -37.52 -33.10 33.54
C PRO A 62 -38.61 -32.55 34.46
N VAL A 63 -38.31 -32.46 35.75
CA VAL A 63 -39.11 -31.70 36.71
C VAL A 63 -38.99 -30.24 36.30
N LYS A 64 -40.05 -29.69 35.69
CA LYS A 64 -40.24 -28.24 35.58
C LYS A 64 -40.43 -27.71 37.00
N SER A 65 -39.43 -27.01 37.53
CA SER A 65 -39.62 -26.16 38.70
C SER A 65 -40.56 -25.02 38.33
N ASN A 66 -41.82 -25.11 38.77
CA ASN A 66 -42.79 -24.01 38.70
C ASN A 66 -42.51 -23.01 39.82
N ASP A 67 -41.42 -22.25 39.69
CA ASP A 67 -41.19 -21.06 40.51
C ASP A 67 -41.84 -19.85 39.79
N PRO A 68 -42.82 -19.15 40.39
CA PRO A 68 -43.44 -17.97 39.79
C PRO A 68 -42.44 -16.86 39.45
N SER A 69 -41.32 -16.77 40.19
CA SER A 69 -40.29 -15.76 39.95
C SER A 69 -39.50 -16.03 38.66
N SER A 70 -39.19 -17.29 38.35
CA SER A 70 -38.48 -17.66 37.12
C SER A 70 -39.36 -17.50 35.87
N GLN A 71 -40.68 -17.70 35.99
CA GLN A 71 -41.61 -17.46 34.89
C GLN A 71 -41.74 -15.98 34.54
N ILE A 72 -41.73 -15.09 35.55
CA ILE A 72 -41.78 -13.64 35.35
C ILE A 72 -40.49 -13.12 34.71
N GLU A 73 -39.33 -13.64 35.13
CA GLU A 73 -38.03 -13.31 34.52
C GLU A 73 -37.94 -13.79 33.06
N ASP A 74 -38.41 -15.01 32.77
CA ASP A 74 -38.47 -15.57 31.40
C ASP A 74 -39.42 -14.77 30.48
N GLU A 75 -40.57 -14.30 30.98
CA GLU A 75 -41.49 -13.46 30.21
C GLU A 75 -40.90 -12.07 29.94
N LYS A 76 -40.25 -11.46 30.92
CA LYS A 76 -39.57 -10.16 30.77
C LYS A 76 -38.41 -10.24 29.78
N ALA A 77 -37.61 -11.30 29.84
CA ALA A 77 -36.53 -11.57 28.89
C ALA A 77 -37.04 -11.68 27.44
N LYS A 78 -38.15 -12.40 27.24
CA LYS A 78 -38.81 -12.52 25.94
C LYS A 78 -39.35 -11.17 25.44
N HIS A 79 -39.97 -10.38 26.32
CA HIS A 79 -40.45 -9.05 25.99
C HIS A 79 -39.30 -8.13 25.55
N ASN A 80 -38.22 -8.06 26.32
CA ASN A 80 -37.03 -7.26 26.01
C ASN A 80 -36.40 -7.66 24.66
N SER A 81 -36.26 -8.96 24.42
CA SER A 81 -35.69 -9.48 23.17
C SER A 81 -36.54 -9.09 21.96
N ALA A 82 -37.87 -9.22 22.06
CA ALA A 82 -38.80 -8.84 21.00
C ALA A 82 -38.75 -7.32 20.72
N GLU A 83 -38.66 -6.48 21.76
CA GLU A 83 -38.54 -5.04 21.60
C GLU A 83 -37.21 -4.65 20.91
N ILE A 84 -36.09 -5.27 21.30
CA ILE A 84 -34.78 -5.04 20.67
C ILE A 84 -34.84 -5.39 19.18
N ASP A 85 -35.39 -6.56 18.85
CA ASP A 85 -35.56 -6.99 17.46
C ASP A 85 -36.40 -5.98 16.67
N GLU A 86 -37.59 -5.64 17.17
CA GLU A 86 -38.51 -4.70 16.51
C GLU A 86 -37.83 -3.35 16.23
N LYS A 87 -37.16 -2.79 17.24
CA LYS A 87 -36.53 -1.46 17.14
C LYS A 87 -35.31 -1.46 16.23
N ILE A 88 -34.47 -2.50 16.26
CA ILE A 88 -33.30 -2.60 15.39
C ILE A 88 -33.72 -2.86 13.94
N TYR A 89 -34.70 -3.75 13.70
CA TYR A 89 -35.26 -3.94 12.36
C TYR A 89 -35.94 -2.67 11.83
N GLY A 90 -36.55 -1.88 12.72
CA GLY A 90 -37.18 -0.60 12.42
C GLY A 90 -36.23 0.56 12.12
N LEU A 91 -34.91 0.43 12.36
CA LEU A 91 -33.95 1.49 12.03
C LEU A 91 -33.95 1.79 10.53
N SER A 92 -34.02 3.07 10.16
CA SER A 92 -34.08 3.53 8.77
C SER A 92 -32.81 4.28 8.40
N TYR A 93 -31.91 3.62 7.69
CA TYR A 93 -30.64 4.17 7.21
C TYR A 93 -30.26 3.60 5.84
N ASP A 94 -29.44 4.33 5.10
CA ASP A 94 -28.83 3.86 3.85
C ASP A 94 -27.45 3.27 4.15
N PRO A 95 -27.27 1.93 4.09
CA PRO A 95 -26.03 1.27 4.46
C PRO A 95 -24.84 1.68 3.59
N LYS A 96 -25.08 2.22 2.38
CA LYS A 96 -24.01 2.71 1.50
C LYS A 96 -23.56 4.11 1.91
N LYS A 97 -24.48 4.96 2.41
CA LYS A 97 -24.16 6.35 2.79
C LYS A 97 -23.63 6.49 4.20
N ILE A 98 -24.09 5.65 5.13
CA ILE A 98 -23.79 5.79 6.56
C ILE A 98 -22.28 5.69 6.86
N LEU A 99 -21.56 4.88 6.06
CA LEU A 99 -20.10 4.74 6.12
C LEU A 99 -19.40 5.37 4.91
N THR A 100 -19.83 6.55 4.48
CA THR A 100 -19.14 7.31 3.43
C THR A 100 -18.27 8.41 4.01
N SER A 101 -16.99 8.43 3.65
CA SER A 101 -16.09 9.56 3.91
C SER A 101 -15.73 10.30 2.62
N LYS A 102 -15.78 11.63 2.72
CA LYS A 102 -15.32 12.54 1.67
C LYS A 102 -14.03 13.17 2.17
N GLY A 103 -12.94 12.86 1.50
CA GLY A 103 -11.64 13.47 1.72
C GLY A 103 -11.56 14.89 1.16
N GLU A 104 -10.34 15.30 0.84
CA GLU A 104 -10.04 16.64 0.38
C GLU A 104 -10.69 16.91 -0.98
N LYS A 105 -11.16 18.15 -1.15
CA LYS A 105 -11.49 18.72 -2.46
C LYS A 105 -10.34 19.62 -2.90
N VAL A 106 -9.94 19.47 -4.15
CA VAL A 106 -8.88 20.31 -4.75
C VAL A 106 -9.55 21.44 -5.50
N GLU A 107 -9.38 22.66 -4.99
CA GLU A 107 -9.95 23.87 -5.58
C GLU A 107 -8.96 24.57 -6.51
N ASN A 108 -7.78 24.96 -6.00
CA ASN A 108 -6.83 25.78 -6.75
C ASN A 108 -5.40 25.22 -6.66
N PHE A 109 -4.69 25.16 -7.79
CA PHE A 109 -3.27 24.88 -7.90
C PHE A 109 -2.73 25.47 -9.21
N ILE A 110 -1.42 25.71 -9.29
CA ILE A 110 -0.76 26.13 -10.53
C ILE A 110 -0.49 24.88 -11.38
N PRO A 111 -1.07 24.75 -12.60
CA PRO A 111 -0.98 23.52 -13.41
C PRO A 111 0.43 23.20 -13.91
N ALA A 112 1.26 24.21 -14.15
CA ALA A 112 2.63 24.02 -14.56
C ALA A 112 3.52 25.15 -14.05
N GLU A 113 4.74 24.82 -13.66
CA GLU A 113 5.76 25.80 -13.33
C GLU A 113 7.14 25.28 -13.69
N SER A 114 8.11 26.17 -13.74
CA SER A 114 9.49 25.81 -14.04
C SER A 114 10.50 26.62 -13.27
N TYR A 115 11.66 26.03 -13.03
CA TYR A 115 12.80 26.71 -12.45
C TYR A 115 14.12 26.14 -13.00
N GLU A 116 15.17 26.95 -12.96
CA GLU A 116 16.53 26.53 -13.27
C GLU A 116 17.25 26.07 -12.00
N ASP A 117 18.00 24.98 -12.09
CA ASP A 117 18.74 24.38 -10.98
C ASP A 117 20.08 23.82 -11.49
N PHE A 118 21.20 24.45 -11.11
CA PHE A 118 22.57 24.04 -11.48
C PHE A 118 22.76 23.58 -12.95
N GLY A 119 22.30 24.37 -13.93
CA GLY A 119 22.45 24.05 -15.36
C GLY A 119 21.43 23.04 -15.89
N LYS A 120 20.35 22.82 -15.13
CA LYS A 120 19.19 22.03 -15.51
C LYS A 120 17.96 22.90 -15.50
N TYR A 121 17.00 22.56 -16.35
CA TYR A 121 15.69 23.16 -16.39
C TYR A 121 14.66 22.13 -15.93
N ILE A 122 13.94 22.45 -14.86
CA ILE A 122 12.97 21.54 -14.25
C ILE A 122 11.58 22.06 -14.54
N VAL A 123 10.72 21.18 -15.05
CA VAL A 123 9.31 21.45 -15.29
C VAL A 123 8.50 20.60 -14.33
N ILE A 124 7.64 21.25 -13.54
CA ILE A 124 6.65 20.59 -12.70
C ILE A 124 5.30 20.76 -13.36
N LYS A 125 4.60 19.65 -13.60
CA LYS A 125 3.21 19.62 -14.05
C LYS A 125 2.33 19.05 -12.94
N ARG A 126 1.15 19.63 -12.77
CA ARG A 126 0.17 19.28 -11.75
C ARG A 126 -1.16 19.02 -12.41
N GLU A 127 -1.78 17.91 -12.06
CA GLU A 127 -3.10 17.54 -12.56
C GLU A 127 -4.03 17.17 -11.40
N LYS A 128 -5.27 17.67 -11.46
CA LYS A 128 -6.31 17.24 -10.53
C LYS A 128 -6.71 15.81 -10.85
N LYS A 129 -6.66 14.92 -9.86
CA LYS A 129 -7.16 13.54 -9.93
C LYS A 129 -8.16 13.30 -8.81
N SER A 130 -8.96 12.24 -8.96
CA SER A 130 -9.85 11.74 -7.92
C SER A 130 -9.65 10.24 -7.76
N ILE A 131 -9.79 9.76 -6.53
CA ILE A 131 -9.82 8.33 -6.21
C ILE A 131 -11.05 8.02 -5.37
N GLU A 132 -11.66 6.89 -5.67
CA GLU A 132 -12.78 6.30 -4.95
C GLU A 132 -12.40 4.87 -4.59
N ASP A 133 -12.62 4.49 -3.34
CA ASP A 133 -12.40 3.15 -2.84
C ASP A 133 -13.57 2.71 -1.97
N SER A 134 -13.87 1.40 -2.01
CA SER A 134 -14.96 0.80 -1.25
C SER A 134 -14.43 -0.50 -0.65
N THR A 135 -14.31 -0.54 0.68
CA THR A 135 -13.72 -1.68 1.38
C THR A 135 -14.55 -2.12 2.60
N ALA A 136 -14.70 -3.43 2.75
CA ALA A 136 -15.23 -4.08 3.94
C ALA A 136 -14.13 -4.55 4.91
N ASP A 137 -12.87 -4.35 4.53
CA ASP A 137 -11.69 -4.78 5.25
C ASP A 137 -11.04 -3.55 5.90
N ILE A 138 -11.46 -3.26 7.13
CA ILE A 138 -11.10 -2.04 7.86
C ILE A 138 -9.81 -2.29 8.63
N SER A 139 -8.79 -1.46 8.42
CA SER A 139 -7.50 -1.60 9.13
C SER A 139 -7.64 -1.33 10.64
N ILE A 140 -6.87 -2.05 11.45
CA ILE A 140 -6.81 -1.84 12.90
C ILE A 140 -5.60 -0.98 13.25
N ILE A 141 -5.78 -0.07 14.20
CA ILE A 141 -4.68 0.73 14.76
C ILE A 141 -4.30 0.11 16.11
N ASP A 142 -3.04 -0.27 16.28
CA ASP A 142 -2.53 -0.97 17.47
C ASP A 142 -2.84 -0.22 18.79
N SER A 143 -2.94 1.10 18.77
CA SER A 143 -3.21 1.91 19.98
C SER A 143 -4.63 1.80 20.55
N ILE A 144 -5.57 1.18 19.83
CA ILE A 144 -7.00 1.08 20.20
C ILE A 144 -7.57 -0.31 19.86
N ASN A 145 -6.72 -1.34 19.94
CA ASN A 145 -7.09 -2.72 19.61
C ASN A 145 -8.11 -3.32 20.58
N ASP A 146 -8.23 -2.78 21.79
CA ASP A 146 -9.16 -3.19 22.84
C ASP A 146 -10.64 -3.05 22.42
N ARG A 147 -10.92 -2.21 21.43
CA ARG A 147 -12.26 -1.97 20.88
C ARG A 147 -12.64 -2.89 19.72
N THR A 148 -11.69 -3.68 19.22
CA THR A 148 -11.87 -4.51 18.03
C THR A 148 -11.52 -5.96 18.32
N TYR A 149 -12.55 -6.78 18.50
CA TYR A 149 -12.43 -8.22 18.71
C TYR A 149 -13.64 -8.92 18.08
N PRO A 150 -13.53 -10.21 17.70
CA PRO A 150 -14.65 -10.97 17.15
C PRO A 150 -15.88 -10.90 18.06
N GLY A 151 -16.99 -10.40 17.53
CA GLY A 151 -18.27 -10.28 18.25
C GLY A 151 -18.43 -8.99 19.06
N ALA A 152 -17.47 -8.06 19.00
CA ALA A 152 -17.67 -6.70 19.50
C ALA A 152 -18.84 -6.03 18.76
N ILE A 153 -19.64 -5.24 19.47
CA ILE A 153 -20.71 -4.43 18.87
C ILE A 153 -20.24 -2.99 18.82
N GLN A 154 -20.34 -2.38 17.65
CA GLN A 154 -19.85 -1.04 17.34
C GLN A 154 -20.96 -0.20 16.68
N LEU A 155 -20.82 1.12 16.77
CA LEU A 155 -21.66 2.05 16.02
C LEU A 155 -21.09 2.26 14.62
N ALA A 156 -21.91 2.08 13.59
CA ALA A 156 -21.53 2.38 12.21
C ALA A 156 -21.70 3.89 11.96
N ASN A 157 -20.65 4.64 12.26
CA ASN A 157 -20.62 6.11 12.18
C ASN A 157 -19.26 6.62 11.69
N THR A 158 -19.02 7.94 11.76
CA THR A 158 -17.75 8.55 11.36
C THR A 158 -16.55 8.01 12.14
N ASN A 159 -16.71 7.72 13.43
CA ASN A 159 -15.64 7.17 14.25
C ASN A 159 -15.18 5.79 13.75
N LEU A 160 -16.10 4.95 13.27
CA LEU A 160 -15.74 3.68 12.59
C LEU A 160 -14.90 3.95 11.33
N ILE A 161 -15.28 4.94 10.51
CA ILE A 161 -14.57 5.30 9.27
C ILE A 161 -13.16 5.82 9.57
N GLU A 162 -12.97 6.56 10.66
CA GLU A 162 -11.66 7.06 11.11
C GLU A 162 -10.80 6.00 11.83
N ASN A 163 -11.21 4.72 11.75
CA ASN A 163 -10.61 3.57 12.42
C ASN A 163 -10.60 3.71 13.96
N ARG A 164 -11.57 4.41 14.55
CA ARG A 164 -11.72 4.65 16.00
C ARG A 164 -13.11 4.26 16.50
N PRO A 165 -13.54 2.99 16.31
CA PRO A 165 -14.93 2.61 16.54
C PRO A 165 -15.41 2.91 17.97
N ASP A 166 -16.68 3.30 18.08
CA ASP A 166 -17.40 3.40 19.34
C ASP A 166 -17.97 2.02 19.70
N ILE A 167 -17.63 1.51 20.88
CA ILE A 167 -18.08 0.20 21.36
C ILE A 167 -19.36 0.32 22.20
N ILE A 168 -20.29 -0.61 21.98
CA ILE A 168 -21.50 -0.74 22.80
C ILE A 168 -21.25 -1.78 23.90
N SER A 169 -20.90 -1.30 25.09
CA SER A 169 -20.68 -2.15 26.27
C SER A 169 -21.99 -2.42 27.01
N CYS A 170 -22.36 -3.68 27.14
CA CYS A 170 -23.56 -4.18 27.81
C CYS A 170 -23.38 -5.66 28.19
N GLU A 171 -24.33 -6.24 28.92
CA GLU A 171 -24.39 -7.68 29.12
C GLU A 171 -24.66 -8.38 27.77
N ARG A 172 -23.98 -9.52 27.53
CA ARG A 172 -23.96 -10.20 26.23
C ARG A 172 -24.32 -11.67 26.40
N LYS A 173 -25.08 -12.21 25.44
CA LYS A 173 -25.29 -13.65 25.28
C LYS A 173 -24.01 -14.34 24.78
N PRO A 174 -23.89 -15.67 24.96
CA PRO A 174 -22.77 -16.43 24.44
C PRO A 174 -22.65 -16.29 22.91
N ILE A 175 -21.41 -16.22 22.41
CA ILE A 175 -21.12 -16.27 20.98
C ILE A 175 -20.22 -17.46 20.66
N THR A 176 -20.33 -17.98 19.44
CA THR A 176 -19.40 -18.97 18.92
C THR A 176 -18.38 -18.28 18.04
N ILE A 177 -17.09 -18.52 18.31
CA ILE A 177 -15.99 -18.09 17.46
C ILE A 177 -15.35 -19.30 16.79
N SER A 178 -14.88 -19.12 15.56
CA SER A 178 -14.10 -20.13 14.83
C SER A 178 -12.84 -19.55 14.21
N ILE A 179 -11.77 -20.33 14.19
CA ILE A 179 -10.48 -19.97 13.60
C ILE A 179 -10.19 -20.83 12.37
N ASP A 180 -9.74 -20.22 11.28
CA ASP A 180 -9.50 -20.88 9.98
C ASP A 180 -8.14 -21.60 9.87
N LEU A 181 -7.62 -22.12 10.99
CA LEU A 181 -6.35 -22.83 11.01
C LEU A 181 -6.48 -24.29 10.50
N PRO A 182 -5.47 -24.80 9.78
CA PRO A 182 -5.55 -26.11 9.15
C PRO A 182 -5.57 -27.25 10.17
N GLY A 183 -6.42 -28.24 9.92
CA GLY A 183 -6.46 -29.50 10.67
C GLY A 183 -7.31 -29.51 11.94
N MET A 184 -7.83 -28.36 12.40
CA MET A 184 -8.47 -28.27 13.72
C MET A 184 -9.84 -28.95 13.81
N THR A 185 -10.61 -29.04 12.72
CA THR A 185 -12.00 -29.56 12.77
C THR A 185 -12.82 -28.91 13.90
N LYS A 186 -13.29 -29.68 14.90
CA LYS A 186 -14.03 -29.17 16.07
C LYS A 186 -13.15 -28.36 17.04
N ASP A 187 -11.85 -28.64 17.12
CA ASP A 187 -10.92 -27.95 18.03
C ASP A 187 -10.72 -26.47 17.64
N GLY A 188 -11.12 -26.09 16.41
CA GLY A 188 -11.00 -24.72 15.89
C GLY A 188 -12.15 -23.80 16.29
N THR A 189 -13.13 -24.31 17.05
CA THR A 189 -14.35 -23.58 17.42
C THR A 189 -14.47 -23.50 18.95
N LYS A 190 -14.94 -22.36 19.48
CA LYS A 190 -15.16 -22.19 20.91
C LYS A 190 -16.35 -21.29 21.21
N VAL A 191 -17.15 -21.68 22.20
CA VAL A 191 -18.23 -20.85 22.74
C VAL A 191 -17.67 -19.95 23.84
N VAL A 192 -17.86 -18.64 23.69
CA VAL A 192 -17.47 -17.63 24.67
C VAL A 192 -18.73 -17.16 25.40
N LYS A 193 -18.88 -17.55 26.67
CA LYS A 193 -20.12 -17.34 27.45
C LYS A 193 -20.48 -15.87 27.66
N SER A 194 -19.49 -15.03 27.93
CA SER A 194 -19.66 -13.59 28.11
C SER A 194 -18.60 -12.88 27.26
N PRO A 195 -18.92 -12.53 26.00
CA PRO A 195 -17.95 -11.96 25.09
C PRO A 195 -17.55 -10.54 25.48
N THR A 196 -16.34 -10.42 25.99
CA THR A 196 -15.60 -9.19 26.24
C THR A 196 -14.26 -9.30 25.52
N TYR A 197 -13.52 -8.20 25.39
CA TYR A 197 -12.19 -8.24 24.79
C TYR A 197 -11.29 -9.30 25.45
N SER A 198 -11.27 -9.36 26.79
CA SER A 198 -10.43 -10.30 27.53
C SER A 198 -10.88 -11.76 27.35
N SER A 199 -12.17 -12.05 27.46
CA SER A 199 -12.67 -13.42 27.35
C SER A 199 -12.54 -13.98 25.93
N VAL A 200 -12.76 -13.15 24.90
CA VAL A 200 -12.56 -13.52 23.50
C VAL A 200 -11.07 -13.74 23.21
N ASN A 201 -10.19 -12.86 23.70
CA ASN A 201 -8.74 -13.06 23.54
C ASN A 201 -8.24 -14.33 24.24
N SER A 202 -8.73 -14.62 25.45
CA SER A 202 -8.44 -15.90 26.15
C SER A 202 -8.95 -17.11 25.36
N ALA A 203 -10.13 -17.01 24.72
CA ALA A 203 -10.66 -18.07 23.88
C ALA A 203 -9.78 -18.31 22.64
N ILE A 204 -9.37 -17.24 21.95
CA ILE A 204 -8.46 -17.30 20.79
C ILE A 204 -7.13 -17.93 21.19
N ASN A 205 -6.49 -17.46 22.27
CA ASN A 205 -5.21 -18.00 22.73
C ASN A 205 -5.28 -19.49 23.07
N SER A 206 -6.40 -19.95 23.63
CA SER A 206 -6.61 -21.37 23.92
C SER A 206 -6.76 -22.22 22.64
N ILE A 207 -7.40 -21.70 21.60
CA ILE A 207 -7.47 -22.37 20.29
C ILE A 207 -6.06 -22.43 19.67
N LEU A 208 -5.31 -21.32 19.71
CA LEU A 208 -3.93 -21.26 19.19
C LEU A 208 -2.98 -22.23 19.92
N ASP A 209 -3.07 -22.31 21.24
CA ASP A 209 -2.29 -23.25 22.05
C ASP A 209 -2.60 -24.72 21.67
N THR A 210 -3.89 -25.01 21.44
CA THR A 210 -4.33 -26.33 20.94
C THR A 210 -3.75 -26.61 19.57
N TRP A 211 -3.75 -25.62 18.66
CA TRP A 211 -3.15 -25.75 17.33
C TRP A 211 -1.64 -26.03 17.42
N ASN A 212 -0.93 -25.22 18.20
CA ASN A 212 0.51 -25.30 18.40
C ASN A 212 0.92 -26.67 18.96
N THR A 213 0.16 -27.22 19.91
CA THR A 213 0.50 -28.47 20.58
C THR A 213 0.16 -29.71 19.75
N LYS A 214 -1.01 -29.72 19.10
CA LYS A 214 -1.53 -30.94 18.44
C LYS A 214 -1.29 -30.98 16.93
N TYR A 215 -1.22 -29.84 16.25
CA TYR A 215 -1.35 -29.77 14.79
C TYR A 215 -0.11 -29.19 14.07
N SER A 216 0.68 -28.37 14.76
CA SER A 216 1.84 -27.66 14.16
C SER A 216 2.93 -28.57 13.58
N GLN A 217 3.07 -29.81 14.08
CA GLN A 217 4.05 -30.78 13.55
C GLN A 217 3.65 -31.33 12.17
N LYS A 218 2.35 -31.35 11.86
CA LYS A 218 1.81 -31.91 10.60
C LYS A 218 1.43 -30.83 9.60
N TYR A 219 1.00 -29.66 10.08
CA TYR A 219 0.48 -28.58 9.25
C TYR A 219 1.33 -27.33 9.40
N THR A 220 1.62 -26.68 8.29
CA THR A 220 2.14 -25.32 8.25
C THR A 220 1.01 -24.37 7.88
N ILE A 221 0.98 -23.18 8.48
CA ILE A 221 -0.01 -22.16 8.14
C ILE A 221 0.45 -21.43 6.87
N PRO A 222 -0.27 -21.54 5.74
CA PRO A 222 0.05 -20.79 4.55
C PRO A 222 -0.37 -19.33 4.76
N THR A 223 0.59 -18.44 4.92
CA THR A 223 0.30 -17.00 5.06
C THR A 223 -0.34 -16.47 3.79
N ARG A 224 -1.54 -15.90 3.94
CA ARG A 224 -2.25 -15.22 2.86
C ARG A 224 -1.67 -13.81 2.72
N VAL A 225 -1.04 -13.52 1.59
CA VAL A 225 -0.43 -12.22 1.32
C VAL A 225 -1.31 -11.41 0.38
N SER A 226 -1.72 -10.23 0.81
CA SER A 226 -2.27 -9.19 -0.06
C SER A 226 -1.22 -8.12 -0.31
N TYR A 227 -1.09 -7.70 -1.56
CA TYR A 227 -0.13 -6.71 -2.04
C TYR A 227 -0.87 -5.53 -2.65
N SER A 228 -0.49 -4.32 -2.24
CA SER A 228 -0.98 -3.08 -2.83
C SER A 228 0.15 -2.05 -2.91
N ASP A 229 0.12 -1.20 -3.92
CA ASP A 229 1.14 -0.18 -4.13
C ASP A 229 0.58 1.07 -4.82
N THR A 230 1.16 2.22 -4.54
CA THR A 230 0.78 3.48 -5.16
C THR A 230 1.90 4.51 -5.14
N MET A 231 1.90 5.41 -6.13
CA MET A 231 2.68 6.63 -6.05
C MET A 231 2.00 7.58 -5.06
N VAL A 232 2.80 8.24 -4.24
CA VAL A 232 2.32 9.10 -3.16
C VAL A 232 2.21 10.53 -3.65
N TYR A 233 1.05 11.16 -3.44
CA TYR A 233 0.81 12.57 -3.78
C TYR A 233 0.20 13.37 -2.63
N SER A 234 -0.79 12.80 -1.92
CA SER A 234 -1.40 13.45 -0.76
C SER A 234 -1.69 12.47 0.37
N LYS A 235 -1.84 13.00 1.58
CA LYS A 235 -2.22 12.19 2.75
C LYS A 235 -3.63 11.62 2.58
N SER A 236 -4.55 12.41 2.02
CA SER A 236 -5.94 12.02 1.77
C SER A 236 -6.04 10.86 0.76
N GLN A 237 -5.26 10.91 -0.32
CA GLN A 237 -5.13 9.82 -1.30
C GLN A 237 -4.67 8.52 -0.64
N LEU A 238 -3.62 8.58 0.19
CA LEU A 238 -3.12 7.39 0.89
C LEU A 238 -4.11 6.86 1.94
N SER A 239 -4.76 7.74 2.68
CA SER A 239 -5.77 7.34 3.68
C SER A 239 -6.95 6.64 3.01
N THR A 240 -7.37 7.12 1.82
CA THR A 240 -8.42 6.51 1.00
C THR A 240 -8.01 5.13 0.51
N MET A 241 -6.80 4.98 -0.03
CA MET A 241 -6.34 3.74 -0.64
C MET A 241 -5.96 2.62 0.36
N PHE A 242 -5.44 2.98 1.53
CA PHE A 242 -5.01 2.01 2.54
C PHE A 242 -6.01 1.86 3.71
N GLY A 243 -7.14 2.58 3.69
CA GLY A 243 -8.21 2.47 4.69
C GLY A 243 -7.73 2.63 6.13
N CYS A 244 -6.71 3.47 6.35
CA CYS A 244 -6.05 3.61 7.64
C CYS A 244 -5.89 5.08 8.05
N ASN A 245 -5.90 5.32 9.36
CA ASN A 245 -5.47 6.60 9.92
C ASN A 245 -3.97 6.78 9.67
N PHE A 246 -3.66 7.52 8.61
CA PHE A 246 -2.30 7.70 8.12
C PHE A 246 -1.40 8.48 9.09
N LYS A 247 -1.90 9.01 10.21
CA LYS A 247 -1.07 9.78 11.16
C LYS A 247 0.04 8.93 11.78
N ALA A 248 -0.29 7.74 12.28
CA ALA A 248 0.69 6.83 12.88
C ALA A 248 1.67 6.31 11.82
N LEU A 249 1.15 5.91 10.65
CA LEU A 249 1.94 5.42 9.54
C LEU A 249 2.89 6.49 8.98
N ASN A 250 2.44 7.74 8.85
CA ASN A 250 3.30 8.85 8.42
C ASN A 250 4.43 9.12 9.42
N LYS A 251 4.16 9.03 10.73
CA LYS A 251 5.20 9.19 11.75
C LYS A 251 6.27 8.10 11.61
N ALA A 252 5.88 6.87 11.30
CA ALA A 252 6.81 5.76 11.08
C ALA A 252 7.61 5.95 9.78
N LEU A 253 6.95 6.25 8.66
CA LEU A 253 7.57 6.32 7.33
C LEU A 253 8.26 7.65 7.01
N ASN A 254 7.91 8.73 7.72
CA ASN A 254 8.36 10.09 7.47
C ASN A 254 8.20 10.49 5.99
N ILE A 255 6.97 10.54 5.51
CA ILE A 255 6.67 10.94 4.12
C ILE A 255 6.57 12.46 4.07
N ASP A 256 7.38 13.04 3.20
CA ASP A 256 7.44 14.48 2.99
C ASP A 256 6.56 14.89 1.80
N PHE A 257 5.28 15.13 2.08
CA PHE A 257 4.30 15.56 1.08
C PHE A 257 4.65 16.91 0.45
N ASN A 258 5.37 17.79 1.15
CA ASN A 258 5.75 19.10 0.61
C ASN A 258 6.81 18.94 -0.48
N SER A 259 7.85 18.14 -0.22
CA SER A 259 8.87 17.81 -1.24
C SER A 259 8.27 17.10 -2.47
N ILE A 260 7.26 16.25 -2.25
CA ILE A 260 6.53 15.59 -3.35
C ILE A 260 5.76 16.62 -4.19
N PHE A 261 5.00 17.51 -3.56
CA PHE A 261 4.23 18.54 -4.24
C PHE A 261 5.09 19.56 -4.99
N LYS A 262 6.31 19.82 -4.50
CA LYS A 262 7.34 20.63 -5.18
C LYS A 262 8.12 19.87 -6.24
N GLY A 263 7.84 18.59 -6.48
CA GLY A 263 8.57 17.80 -7.48
C GLY A 263 10.04 17.50 -7.12
N GLU A 264 10.45 17.76 -5.88
CA GLU A 264 11.80 17.51 -5.37
C GLU A 264 12.03 16.02 -5.07
N LYS A 265 10.95 15.29 -4.75
CA LYS A 265 10.96 13.85 -4.46
C LYS A 265 9.84 13.12 -5.17
N LYS A 266 10.10 11.89 -5.59
CA LYS A 266 9.08 10.92 -6.00
C LYS A 266 9.06 9.78 -5.00
N VAL A 267 7.86 9.44 -4.51
CA VAL A 267 7.67 8.43 -3.48
C VAL A 267 6.64 7.41 -3.92
N MET A 268 6.94 6.14 -3.69
CA MET A 268 6.01 5.02 -3.83
C MET A 268 5.83 4.36 -2.47
N LEU A 269 4.59 4.05 -2.12
CA LEU A 269 4.25 3.29 -0.93
C LEU A 269 3.70 1.92 -1.33
N VAL A 270 4.19 0.88 -0.67
CA VAL A 270 3.76 -0.51 -0.85
C VAL A 270 3.28 -1.04 0.50
N ALA A 271 2.19 -1.79 0.52
CA ALA A 271 1.73 -2.52 1.70
C ALA A 271 1.64 -4.03 1.39
N TYR A 272 2.30 -4.83 2.23
CA TYR A 272 2.18 -6.28 2.27
C TYR A 272 1.39 -6.67 3.52
N LYS A 273 0.13 -7.00 3.31
CA LYS A 273 -0.73 -7.50 4.38
C LYS A 273 -0.62 -9.01 4.44
N GLN A 274 -0.03 -9.53 5.51
CA GLN A 274 0.24 -10.94 5.72
C GLN A 274 -0.73 -11.47 6.78
N ILE A 275 -1.76 -12.18 6.33
CA ILE A 275 -2.79 -12.77 7.20
C ILE A 275 -2.39 -14.21 7.51
N PHE A 276 -2.18 -14.50 8.79
CA PHE A 276 -1.88 -15.84 9.27
C PHE A 276 -3.16 -16.66 9.46
N TYR A 277 -4.15 -16.08 10.11
CA TYR A 277 -5.47 -16.67 10.33
C TYR A 277 -6.52 -15.59 10.50
N THR A 278 -7.78 -15.98 10.45
CA THR A 278 -8.94 -15.15 10.74
C THR A 278 -9.77 -15.81 11.83
N VAL A 279 -10.34 -14.98 12.70
CA VAL A 279 -11.32 -15.40 13.70
C VAL A 279 -12.68 -14.84 13.28
N THR A 280 -13.64 -15.72 13.04
CA THR A 280 -15.00 -15.38 12.64
C THR A 280 -15.99 -15.62 13.77
N VAL A 281 -17.11 -14.91 13.77
CA VAL A 281 -18.25 -15.14 14.66
C VAL A 281 -19.42 -15.66 13.85
N ASP A 282 -20.11 -16.67 14.38
CA ASP A 282 -21.36 -17.14 13.78
C ASP A 282 -22.38 -16.00 13.72
N ALA A 283 -23.03 -15.83 12.58
CA ALA A 283 -24.01 -14.76 12.41
C ALA A 283 -25.21 -14.98 13.36
N PRO A 284 -25.64 -13.95 14.11
CA PRO A 284 -26.84 -14.06 14.93
C PRO A 284 -28.07 -14.24 14.02
N ASN A 285 -29.06 -15.01 14.47
CA ASN A 285 -30.30 -15.19 13.70
C ASN A 285 -31.19 -13.95 13.78
N ARG A 286 -31.09 -13.21 14.90
CA ARG A 286 -31.82 -11.97 15.19
C ARG A 286 -30.96 -11.01 16.03
N PRO A 287 -31.21 -9.69 15.98
CA PRO A 287 -30.47 -8.70 16.76
C PRO A 287 -30.39 -9.01 18.27
N SER A 288 -31.45 -9.53 18.88
CA SER A 288 -31.46 -9.83 20.31
C SER A 288 -30.52 -10.97 20.73
N ASP A 289 -30.05 -11.81 19.80
CA ASP A 289 -29.22 -13.00 20.10
C ASP A 289 -27.84 -12.63 20.65
N VAL A 290 -27.42 -11.37 20.49
CA VAL A 290 -26.12 -10.90 20.99
C VAL A 290 -26.22 -10.19 22.34
N PHE A 291 -27.41 -9.81 22.81
CA PHE A 291 -27.59 -9.03 24.05
C PHE A 291 -28.10 -9.92 25.19
N GLY A 292 -27.67 -9.62 26.42
CA GLY A 292 -28.17 -10.30 27.62
C GLY A 292 -29.67 -10.09 27.81
N ASP A 293 -30.34 -11.02 28.50
CA ASP A 293 -31.79 -11.06 28.63
C ASP A 293 -32.39 -9.84 29.37
N ASN A 294 -31.58 -9.21 30.24
CA ASN A 294 -31.97 -8.02 31.00
C ASN A 294 -31.83 -6.71 30.21
N ILE A 295 -31.18 -6.73 29.05
CA ILE A 295 -30.91 -5.53 28.27
C ILE A 295 -32.18 -5.05 27.59
N THR A 296 -32.44 -3.74 27.65
CA THR A 296 -33.57 -3.09 26.97
C THR A 296 -33.09 -2.26 25.78
N PHE A 297 -33.96 -2.01 24.79
CA PHE A 297 -33.61 -1.12 23.68
C PHE A 297 -33.31 0.30 24.17
N ASN A 298 -34.01 0.79 25.20
CA ASN A 298 -33.77 2.13 25.76
C ASN A 298 -32.34 2.29 26.29
N GLU A 299 -31.78 1.28 26.94
CA GLU A 299 -30.37 1.28 27.37
C GLU A 299 -29.40 1.34 26.18
N LEU A 300 -29.71 0.60 25.11
CA LEU A 300 -28.89 0.61 23.90
C LEU A 300 -28.98 1.95 23.14
N ALA A 301 -30.17 2.57 23.13
CA ALA A 301 -30.38 3.91 22.57
C ALA A 301 -29.60 4.98 23.35
N LEU A 302 -29.58 4.90 24.69
CA LEU A 302 -28.74 5.75 25.54
C LEU A 302 -27.23 5.56 25.29
N LYS A 303 -26.82 4.39 24.77
CA LYS A 303 -25.46 4.09 24.31
C LYS A 303 -25.20 4.51 22.87
N GLY A 304 -26.16 5.15 22.22
CA GLY A 304 -26.00 5.78 20.91
C GLY A 304 -26.63 5.04 19.73
N ILE A 305 -27.31 3.90 19.91
CA ILE A 305 -28.01 3.23 18.80
C ILE A 305 -29.15 4.11 18.30
N ASN A 306 -29.10 4.49 17.02
CA ASN A 306 -30.15 5.22 16.30
C ASN A 306 -29.95 5.11 14.77
N ASN A 307 -30.77 5.80 13.99
CA ASN A 307 -30.69 5.81 12.52
C ASN A 307 -29.37 6.36 11.98
N ASP A 308 -28.72 7.29 12.69
CA ASP A 308 -27.44 7.88 12.29
C ASP A 308 -26.23 7.09 12.80
N ASN A 309 -26.46 6.14 13.72
CA ASN A 309 -25.45 5.29 14.34
C ASN A 309 -25.99 3.85 14.48
N PRO A 310 -26.31 3.17 13.37
CA PRO A 310 -26.86 1.83 13.44
C PRO A 310 -25.82 0.85 14.02
N PRO A 311 -26.26 -0.20 14.73
CA PRO A 311 -25.35 -1.16 15.34
C PRO A 311 -24.79 -2.12 14.29
N ALA A 312 -23.50 -2.38 14.38
CA ALA A 312 -22.81 -3.41 13.61
C ALA A 312 -21.98 -4.28 14.56
N TYR A 313 -21.85 -5.57 14.25
CA TYR A 313 -20.96 -6.46 14.99
C TYR A 313 -19.72 -6.78 14.17
N VAL A 314 -18.60 -7.02 14.85
CA VAL A 314 -17.35 -7.47 14.23
C VAL A 314 -17.49 -8.95 13.88
N SER A 315 -17.76 -9.26 12.62
CA SER A 315 -18.03 -10.62 12.15
C SER A 315 -16.76 -11.41 11.84
N ASN A 316 -15.67 -10.72 11.51
CA ASN A 316 -14.39 -11.33 11.18
C ASN A 316 -13.23 -10.42 11.57
N VAL A 317 -12.16 -10.99 12.14
CA VAL A 317 -10.90 -10.29 12.42
C VAL A 317 -9.75 -11.07 11.80
N ALA A 318 -8.93 -10.41 10.99
CA ALA A 318 -7.72 -10.97 10.42
C ALA A 318 -6.53 -10.72 11.34
N TYR A 319 -5.78 -11.77 11.64
CA TYR A 319 -4.60 -11.75 12.48
C TYR A 319 -3.36 -12.02 11.65
N GLY A 320 -2.32 -11.23 11.89
CA GLY A 320 -1.06 -11.32 11.16
C GLY A 320 -0.25 -10.06 11.35
N ARG A 321 0.26 -9.50 10.25
CA ARG A 321 1.04 -8.26 10.24
C ARG A 321 0.90 -7.52 8.92
N THR A 322 1.18 -6.22 8.93
CA THR A 322 1.25 -5.42 7.70
C THR A 322 2.63 -4.77 7.60
N ILE A 323 3.33 -5.01 6.49
CA ILE A 323 4.63 -4.42 6.21
C ILE A 323 4.42 -3.29 5.21
N TYR A 324 4.74 -2.07 5.61
CA TYR A 324 4.73 -0.90 4.73
C TYR A 324 6.15 -0.60 4.26
N VAL A 325 6.33 -0.43 2.96
CA VAL A 325 7.60 -0.11 2.33
C VAL A 325 7.46 1.19 1.55
N LYS A 326 8.22 2.21 1.95
CA LYS A 326 8.41 3.47 1.23
C LYS A 326 9.63 3.36 0.35
N LEU A 327 9.47 3.60 -0.95
CA LEU A 327 10.55 3.81 -1.91
C LEU A 327 10.57 5.30 -2.27
N GLU A 328 11.69 5.98 -2.04
CA GLU A 328 11.83 7.43 -2.22
C GLU A 328 13.06 7.71 -3.09
N THR A 329 12.93 8.63 -4.05
CA THR A 329 14.03 9.07 -4.91
C THR A 329 13.96 10.57 -5.17
N THR A 330 15.12 11.18 -5.41
CA THR A 330 15.25 12.55 -5.94
C THR A 330 15.29 12.58 -7.48
N SER A 331 15.29 11.41 -8.13
CA SER A 331 15.28 11.33 -9.59
C SER A 331 13.99 11.91 -10.14
N LYS A 332 14.12 12.83 -11.10
CA LYS A 332 12.99 13.42 -11.83
C LYS A 332 12.63 12.63 -13.09
N ASN A 333 13.25 11.47 -13.30
CA ASN A 333 12.99 10.64 -14.46
C ASN A 333 11.51 10.18 -14.52
N ALA A 334 10.93 10.09 -15.72
CA ALA A 334 9.54 9.65 -15.93
C ALA A 334 9.32 8.17 -15.56
N ASN A 335 10.36 7.34 -15.69
CA ASN A 335 10.33 5.90 -15.46
C ASN A 335 10.53 5.47 -14.01
N VAL A 336 10.49 6.39 -13.03
CA VAL A 336 10.66 6.07 -11.60
C VAL A 336 9.68 4.99 -11.12
N LYS A 337 8.39 5.11 -11.46
CA LYS A 337 7.39 4.09 -11.09
C LYS A 337 7.74 2.72 -11.68
N ALA A 338 8.21 2.67 -12.92
CA ALA A 338 8.58 1.44 -13.59
C ALA A 338 9.87 0.82 -13.00
N ALA A 339 10.87 1.65 -12.67
CA ALA A 339 12.09 1.21 -12.01
C ALA A 339 11.80 0.63 -10.61
N PHE A 340 10.94 1.29 -9.81
CA PHE A 340 10.50 0.76 -8.52
C PHE A 340 9.72 -0.55 -8.65
N LYS A 341 8.82 -0.66 -9.62
CA LYS A 341 8.12 -1.92 -9.91
C LYS A 341 9.09 -3.04 -10.28
N ALA A 342 10.03 -2.79 -11.18
CA ALA A 342 11.06 -3.76 -11.56
C ALA A 342 11.89 -4.21 -10.35
N LEU A 343 12.26 -3.25 -9.48
CA LEU A 343 12.96 -3.55 -8.23
C LEU A 343 12.14 -4.43 -7.29
N ILE A 344 10.84 -4.17 -7.11
CA ILE A 344 9.94 -4.96 -6.25
C ILE A 344 9.77 -6.38 -6.81
N ASP A 345 9.56 -6.50 -8.11
CA ASP A 345 9.32 -7.77 -8.82
C ASP A 345 10.58 -8.62 -8.99
N ASN A 346 11.75 -8.12 -8.56
CA ASN A 346 13.05 -8.80 -8.68
C ASN A 346 13.47 -9.04 -10.14
N GLN A 347 13.11 -8.11 -11.03
CA GLN A 347 13.50 -8.19 -12.42
C GLN A 347 14.99 -7.90 -12.58
N ASP A 348 15.65 -8.59 -13.51
CA ASP A 348 17.03 -8.27 -13.87
C ASP A 348 17.07 -6.93 -14.63
N ILE A 349 17.67 -5.93 -14.00
CA ILE A 349 17.85 -4.58 -14.53
C ILE A 349 19.33 -4.28 -14.82
N SER A 350 20.19 -5.30 -14.84
CA SER A 350 21.64 -5.15 -15.04
C SER A 350 21.99 -4.45 -16.36
N SER A 351 21.17 -4.61 -17.40
CA SER A 351 21.34 -3.95 -18.69
C SER A 351 20.63 -2.59 -18.81
N ASN A 352 19.79 -2.21 -17.84
CA ASN A 352 19.03 -0.95 -17.89
C ASN A 352 19.74 0.14 -17.07
N ALA A 353 20.58 0.93 -17.75
CA ALA A 353 21.36 2.01 -17.12
C ALA A 353 20.47 3.09 -16.48
N GLU A 354 19.32 3.38 -17.07
CA GLU A 354 18.36 4.38 -16.56
C GLU A 354 17.74 3.94 -15.23
N TYR A 355 17.32 2.68 -15.11
CA TYR A 355 16.76 2.16 -13.87
C TYR A 355 17.83 2.11 -12.78
N LYS A 356 19.07 1.74 -13.13
CA LYS A 356 20.20 1.79 -12.19
C LYS A 356 20.44 3.19 -11.65
N ASP A 357 20.44 4.21 -12.50
CA ASP A 357 20.60 5.59 -12.07
C ASP A 357 19.48 6.03 -11.10
N ILE A 358 18.22 5.74 -11.43
CA ILE A 358 17.07 6.01 -10.55
C ILE A 358 17.28 5.34 -9.18
N LEU A 359 17.61 4.05 -9.16
CA LEU A 359 17.73 3.28 -7.92
C LEU A 359 18.95 3.66 -7.08
N ASN A 360 20.05 4.10 -7.70
CA ASN A 360 21.22 4.65 -6.98
C ASN A 360 20.88 5.95 -6.22
N GLN A 361 19.97 6.74 -6.78
CA GLN A 361 19.41 7.95 -6.17
C GLN A 361 18.22 7.67 -5.23
N SER A 362 17.96 6.39 -4.92
CA SER A 362 16.81 5.98 -4.11
C SER A 362 17.21 5.57 -2.69
N SER A 363 16.23 5.64 -1.80
CA SER A 363 16.28 5.13 -0.42
C SER A 363 14.99 4.38 -0.12
N PHE A 364 15.11 3.29 0.64
CA PHE A 364 14.00 2.41 0.99
C PHE A 364 13.81 2.40 2.48
N THR A 365 12.56 2.54 2.93
CA THR A 365 12.20 2.45 4.34
C THR A 365 11.12 1.39 4.51
N ALA A 366 11.29 0.46 5.44
CA ALA A 366 10.23 -0.46 5.82
C ALA A 366 9.85 -0.29 7.29
N THR A 367 8.57 -0.51 7.60
CA THR A 367 8.04 -0.61 8.96
C THR A 367 7.00 -1.72 9.01
N VAL A 368 6.90 -2.38 10.15
CA VAL A 368 5.95 -3.47 10.39
C VAL A 368 4.95 -2.99 11.44
N LEU A 369 3.66 -3.14 11.15
CA LEU A 369 2.55 -2.90 12.07
C LEU A 369 1.85 -4.22 12.42
N GLY A 370 1.36 -4.35 13.65
CA GLY A 370 0.77 -5.60 14.16
C GLY A 370 1.82 -6.61 14.64
N GLY A 371 2.74 -6.19 15.51
CA GLY A 371 3.82 -7.00 16.08
C GLY A 371 4.19 -6.54 17.51
N GLY A 372 4.64 -7.45 18.38
CA GLY A 372 5.02 -7.14 19.76
C GLY A 372 6.10 -6.06 19.86
N ALA A 373 6.11 -5.33 20.98
CA ALA A 373 6.83 -4.07 21.18
C ALA A 373 8.35 -4.07 20.90
N GLN A 374 8.98 -5.23 20.67
CA GLN A 374 10.40 -5.31 20.29
C GLN A 374 10.68 -5.20 18.78
N GLU A 375 9.68 -5.25 17.89
CA GLU A 375 9.91 -5.28 16.43
C GLU A 375 9.17 -4.20 15.61
N HIS A 376 9.01 -2.99 16.15
CA HIS A 376 8.77 -1.81 15.29
C HIS A 376 10.09 -1.38 14.62
N ASN A 377 10.74 -2.32 13.93
CA ASN A 377 12.04 -2.15 13.29
C ASN A 377 11.86 -1.31 12.03
N LYS A 378 11.77 0.00 12.21
CA LYS A 378 11.96 0.94 11.11
C LYS A 378 13.36 0.69 10.54
N ILE A 379 13.42 0.15 9.34
CA ILE A 379 14.67 -0.08 8.63
C ILE A 379 14.74 0.91 7.50
N ILE A 380 15.82 1.69 7.45
CA ILE A 380 16.16 2.57 6.35
C ILE A 380 17.40 1.99 5.67
N THR A 381 17.34 1.78 4.36
CA THR A 381 18.43 1.12 3.62
C THR A 381 18.45 1.53 2.15
N LYS A 382 19.62 1.40 1.53
CA LYS A 382 19.78 1.42 0.07
C LYS A 382 19.75 0.01 -0.55
N ASP A 383 19.80 -1.04 0.26
CA ASP A 383 19.77 -2.43 -0.21
C ASP A 383 18.36 -3.02 -0.04
N PHE A 384 17.63 -3.11 -1.16
CA PHE A 384 16.27 -3.65 -1.15
C PHE A 384 16.21 -5.13 -0.75
N ASN A 385 17.32 -5.89 -0.80
CA ASN A 385 17.35 -7.27 -0.32
C ASN A 385 17.10 -7.37 1.19
N LYS A 386 17.52 -6.36 1.97
CA LYS A 386 17.16 -6.30 3.40
C LYS A 386 15.65 -6.20 3.58
N ILE A 387 14.97 -5.45 2.73
CA ILE A 387 13.49 -5.36 2.75
C ILE A 387 12.86 -6.69 2.32
N ARG A 388 13.37 -7.34 1.27
CA ARG A 388 12.93 -8.70 0.88
C ARG A 388 13.04 -9.70 2.02
N ASN A 389 14.14 -9.66 2.76
CA ASN A 389 14.36 -10.53 3.91
C ASN A 389 13.36 -10.25 5.03
N ILE A 390 13.01 -8.98 5.30
CA ILE A 390 11.93 -8.65 6.24
C ILE A 390 10.60 -9.25 5.75
N ILE A 391 10.26 -9.05 4.47
CA ILE A 391 9.00 -9.57 3.91
C ILE A 391 8.94 -11.10 4.04
N LYS A 392 10.06 -11.80 3.76
CA LYS A 392 10.15 -13.27 3.81
C LYS A 392 10.19 -13.81 5.25
N ASN A 393 11.09 -13.32 6.10
CA ASN A 393 11.30 -13.86 7.45
C ASN A 393 10.09 -13.65 8.36
N ASN A 394 9.31 -12.61 8.10
CA ASN A 394 8.11 -12.30 8.87
C ASN A 394 6.83 -12.93 8.32
N SER A 395 6.93 -13.68 7.21
CA SER A 395 5.77 -14.23 6.50
C SER A 395 5.24 -15.54 7.07
N VAL A 396 5.71 -16.03 8.22
CA VAL A 396 5.28 -17.35 8.74
C VAL A 396 4.83 -17.22 10.19
N TYR A 397 3.63 -17.70 10.49
CA TYR A 397 3.15 -17.84 11.85
C TYR A 397 4.02 -18.78 12.67
N SER A 398 4.24 -18.45 13.93
CA SER A 398 4.77 -19.36 14.95
C SER A 398 4.29 -18.93 16.34
N PRO A 399 4.47 -19.73 17.41
CA PRO A 399 4.18 -19.26 18.76
C PRO A 399 4.94 -17.97 19.15
N GLN A 400 6.14 -17.77 18.59
CA GLN A 400 6.96 -16.56 18.76
C GLN A 400 6.53 -15.42 17.82
N ASN A 401 5.72 -15.75 16.81
CA ASN A 401 5.11 -14.83 15.86
C ASN A 401 3.60 -15.14 15.71
N PRO A 402 2.79 -14.88 16.74
CA PRO A 402 1.39 -15.31 16.75
C PRO A 402 0.48 -14.45 15.85
N GLY A 403 1.00 -13.34 15.32
CA GLY A 403 0.20 -12.33 14.63
C GLY A 403 -0.64 -11.48 15.58
N TYR A 404 -0.99 -10.29 15.13
CA TYR A 404 -1.85 -9.34 15.84
C TYR A 404 -3.04 -9.00 14.96
N PRO A 405 -4.16 -8.52 15.53
CA PRO A 405 -5.29 -8.09 14.74
C PRO A 405 -4.88 -6.93 13.82
N ILE A 406 -4.94 -7.13 12.52
CA ILE A 406 -4.50 -6.15 11.50
C ILE A 406 -5.66 -5.53 10.74
N SER A 407 -6.78 -6.23 10.66
CA SER A 407 -8.01 -5.71 10.07
C SER A 407 -9.23 -6.50 10.54
N TYR A 408 -10.41 -5.96 10.24
CA TYR A 408 -11.67 -6.57 10.59
C TYR A 408 -12.76 -6.19 9.59
N THR A 409 -13.80 -6.99 9.59
CA THR A 409 -15.03 -6.74 8.86
C THR A 409 -16.16 -6.60 9.87
N THR A 410 -16.99 -5.58 9.65
CA THR A 410 -18.22 -5.37 10.41
C THR A 410 -19.44 -5.74 9.59
N THR A 411 -20.51 -6.10 10.28
CA THR A 411 -21.76 -6.54 9.67
C THR A 411 -22.89 -5.87 10.42
N PHE A 412 -23.82 -5.24 9.70
CA PHE A 412 -24.96 -4.57 10.31
C PHE A 412 -25.82 -5.59 11.05
N LEU A 413 -26.13 -5.29 12.31
CA LEU A 413 -26.89 -6.22 13.16
C LEU A 413 -28.34 -6.37 12.69
N LYS A 414 -28.86 -5.38 11.95
CA LYS A 414 -30.21 -5.34 11.40
C LYS A 414 -30.49 -6.48 10.41
N ASP A 415 -29.58 -6.76 9.50
CA ASP A 415 -29.83 -7.59 8.32
C ASP A 415 -28.68 -8.56 7.99
N ASN A 416 -27.66 -8.62 8.83
CA ASN A 416 -26.43 -9.35 8.59
C ASN A 416 -25.73 -8.96 7.27
N HIS A 417 -25.97 -7.76 6.75
CA HIS A 417 -25.25 -7.26 5.57
C HIS A 417 -23.87 -6.71 5.96
N ILE A 418 -22.84 -7.04 5.19
CA ILE A 418 -21.49 -6.54 5.41
C ILE A 418 -21.49 -5.01 5.29
N ALA A 419 -20.90 -4.35 6.30
CA ALA A 419 -20.73 -2.91 6.29
C ALA A 419 -19.49 -2.55 5.48
N THR A 420 -19.63 -1.60 4.54
CA THR A 420 -18.56 -1.21 3.62
C THR A 420 -18.29 0.27 3.77
N VAL A 421 -17.02 0.63 3.96
CA VAL A 421 -16.58 2.03 4.02
C VAL A 421 -16.31 2.52 2.61
N ASN A 422 -17.01 3.58 2.21
CA ASN A 422 -16.88 4.23 0.91
C ASN A 422 -16.08 5.52 1.06
N ASN A 423 -14.90 5.58 0.48
CA ASN A 423 -14.01 6.72 0.55
C ASN A 423 -13.88 7.40 -0.81
N LYS A 424 -14.00 8.72 -0.85
CA LYS A 424 -13.76 9.51 -2.06
C LYS A 424 -12.91 10.73 -1.73
N THR A 425 -11.83 10.95 -2.47
CA THR A 425 -11.01 12.17 -2.33
C THR A 425 -10.48 12.66 -3.65
N GLU A 426 -10.23 13.96 -3.74
CA GLU A 426 -9.45 14.56 -4.81
C GLU A 426 -8.01 14.79 -4.33
N TYR A 427 -7.06 14.83 -5.26
CA TYR A 427 -5.66 15.14 -4.98
C TYR A 427 -4.97 15.73 -6.22
N VAL A 428 -3.80 16.32 -6.03
CA VAL A 428 -2.97 16.85 -7.13
C VAL A 428 -1.85 15.87 -7.42
N GLU A 429 -1.90 15.25 -8.59
CA GLU A 429 -0.80 14.45 -9.11
C GLU A 429 0.30 15.40 -9.60
N THR A 430 1.51 15.27 -9.06
CA THR A 430 2.67 16.11 -9.44
C THR A 430 3.68 15.29 -10.22
N THR A 431 4.04 15.77 -11.41
CA THR A 431 5.07 15.19 -12.26
C THR A 431 6.19 16.20 -12.47
N ALA A 432 7.39 15.88 -12.00
CA ALA A 432 8.60 16.63 -12.30
C ALA A 432 9.35 15.97 -13.46
N THR A 433 9.81 16.79 -14.41
CA THR A 433 10.68 16.40 -15.53
C THR A 433 11.91 17.30 -15.54
N GLU A 434 13.07 16.70 -15.78
CA GLU A 434 14.35 17.40 -15.83
C GLU A 434 14.88 17.42 -17.26
N TYR A 435 15.36 18.59 -17.68
CA TYR A 435 16.01 18.79 -18.96
C TYR A 435 17.41 19.37 -18.73
N ASN A 436 18.42 18.72 -19.28
CA ASN A 436 19.80 19.21 -19.19
C ASN A 436 20.05 20.29 -20.23
N ASN A 437 20.89 21.28 -19.89
CA ASN A 437 21.46 22.18 -20.88
C ASN A 437 22.27 21.38 -21.91
N GLY A 438 22.35 21.91 -23.12
CA GLY A 438 23.14 21.35 -24.20
C GLY A 438 23.94 22.42 -24.91
N LYS A 439 24.73 22.02 -25.90
CA LYS A 439 25.40 22.98 -26.79
C LYS A 439 25.41 22.51 -28.24
N ILE A 440 25.38 23.48 -29.14
CA ILE A 440 25.65 23.30 -30.56
C ILE A 440 27.06 23.81 -30.83
N ILE A 441 27.89 22.99 -31.45
CA ILE A 441 29.21 23.41 -31.94
C ILE A 441 29.11 23.54 -33.45
N LEU A 442 29.55 24.67 -33.99
CA LEU A 442 29.66 24.88 -35.43
C LEU A 442 31.13 24.92 -35.79
N ASP A 443 31.55 24.04 -36.70
CA ASP A 443 32.94 23.92 -37.15
C ASP A 443 33.00 24.01 -38.68
N HIS A 444 33.70 25.03 -39.17
CA HIS A 444 33.85 25.33 -40.59
C HIS A 444 35.32 25.33 -41.00
N SER A 445 35.65 24.35 -41.82
CA SER A 445 36.96 24.20 -42.47
C SER A 445 36.85 24.18 -44.00
N GLY A 446 35.68 24.49 -44.57
CA GLY A 446 35.43 24.49 -46.01
C GLY A 446 36.07 25.66 -46.74
N ALA A 447 36.55 25.42 -47.95
CA ALA A 447 37.13 26.43 -48.84
C ALA A 447 36.06 27.30 -49.52
N TYR A 448 35.16 27.88 -48.72
CA TYR A 448 34.07 28.77 -49.13
C TYR A 448 33.63 29.66 -47.96
N VAL A 449 32.91 30.74 -48.26
CA VAL A 449 32.24 31.54 -47.22
C VAL A 449 30.95 30.84 -46.83
N ALA A 450 30.70 30.66 -45.52
CA ALA A 450 29.48 30.08 -44.99
C ALA A 450 28.65 31.11 -44.21
N ARG A 451 27.33 30.92 -44.17
CA ARG A 451 26.41 31.56 -43.25
C ARG A 451 25.64 30.50 -42.49
N PHE A 452 25.44 30.76 -41.20
CA PHE A 452 24.68 29.89 -40.32
C PHE A 452 23.41 30.61 -39.89
N GLN A 453 22.35 29.85 -39.71
CA GLN A 453 21.12 30.28 -39.06
C GLN A 453 20.73 29.22 -38.03
N VAL A 454 20.98 29.53 -36.77
CA VAL A 454 20.63 28.70 -35.62
C VAL A 454 19.51 29.40 -34.85
N THR A 455 18.36 28.74 -34.72
CA THR A 455 17.18 29.27 -34.02
C THR A 455 16.58 28.19 -33.14
N TRP A 456 15.93 28.60 -32.05
CA TRP A 456 15.23 27.70 -31.14
C TRP A 456 14.14 28.48 -30.42
N ASP A 457 13.26 27.77 -29.73
CA ASP A 457 12.27 28.36 -28.84
C ASP A 457 12.64 28.05 -27.39
N GLU A 458 12.57 29.04 -26.50
CA GLU A 458 12.69 28.84 -25.05
C GLU A 458 11.30 28.80 -24.43
N VAL A 459 10.97 27.66 -23.83
CA VAL A 459 9.68 27.45 -23.17
C VAL A 459 9.79 27.86 -21.70
N SER A 460 8.81 28.60 -21.19
CA SER A 460 8.67 28.94 -19.77
C SER A 460 7.18 28.94 -19.38
N TYR A 461 6.87 29.21 -18.11
CA TYR A 461 5.49 29.22 -17.62
C TYR A 461 5.22 30.50 -16.82
N ASP A 462 4.05 31.10 -17.01
CA ASP A 462 3.60 32.27 -16.25
C ASP A 462 3.13 31.89 -14.83
N LYS A 463 2.69 32.88 -14.05
CA LYS A 463 2.19 32.67 -12.68
C LYS A 463 0.88 31.86 -12.63
N GLN A 464 0.18 31.72 -13.74
CA GLN A 464 -1.05 30.96 -13.91
C GLN A 464 -0.76 29.55 -14.47
N GLY A 465 0.48 29.26 -14.86
CA GLY A 465 0.91 28.01 -15.47
C GLY A 465 0.65 27.90 -16.97
N ASN A 466 0.38 29.02 -17.66
CA ASN A 466 0.32 29.04 -19.12
C ASN A 466 1.72 29.02 -19.71
N GLU A 467 1.88 28.26 -20.79
CA GLU A 467 3.15 28.16 -21.52
C GLU A 467 3.45 29.49 -22.23
N ILE A 468 4.65 30.02 -22.01
CA ILE A 468 5.21 31.16 -22.73
C ILE A 468 6.34 30.63 -23.62
N ILE A 469 6.24 30.91 -24.90
CA ILE A 469 7.24 30.52 -25.90
C ILE A 469 7.96 31.78 -26.37
N GLU A 470 9.28 31.84 -26.16
CA GLU A 470 10.12 32.92 -26.65
C GLU A 470 11.04 32.42 -27.76
N HIS A 471 10.89 32.96 -28.97
CA HIS A 471 11.76 32.61 -30.09
C HIS A 471 13.14 33.25 -29.93
N LYS A 472 14.20 32.46 -30.11
CA LYS A 472 15.59 32.86 -30.00
C LYS A 472 16.34 32.54 -31.29
N GLY A 473 17.35 33.37 -31.57
CA GLY A 473 18.30 33.14 -32.64
C GLY A 473 19.72 33.42 -32.16
N TRP A 474 20.68 32.67 -32.67
CA TRP A 474 22.09 32.93 -32.42
C TRP A 474 22.48 34.31 -32.98
N SER A 475 23.20 35.10 -32.19
CA SER A 475 23.61 36.47 -32.58
C SER A 475 24.50 36.52 -33.82
N GLY A 476 25.17 35.41 -34.14
CA GLY A 476 25.99 35.28 -35.35
C GLY A 476 25.22 34.89 -36.61
N ASN A 477 23.88 34.79 -36.55
CA ASN A 477 23.06 34.40 -37.68
C ASN A 477 23.27 35.31 -38.90
N ASN A 478 23.38 34.71 -40.09
CA ASN A 478 23.58 35.39 -41.38
C ASN A 478 24.89 36.17 -41.55
N TYR A 479 25.80 36.13 -40.58
CA TYR A 479 27.15 36.68 -40.76
C TYR A 479 28.00 35.73 -41.61
N SER A 480 28.74 36.29 -42.55
CA SER A 480 29.71 35.54 -43.36
C SER A 480 30.86 35.04 -42.48
N ARG A 481 31.19 33.75 -42.60
CA ARG A 481 32.30 33.09 -41.90
C ARG A 481 33.23 32.42 -42.91
N THR A 482 34.53 32.57 -42.70
CA THR A 482 35.60 31.94 -43.50
C THR A 482 36.21 30.79 -42.72
N ALA A 483 36.89 29.86 -43.40
CA ALA A 483 37.70 28.85 -42.71
C ALA A 483 38.96 29.48 -42.08
N HIS A 484 39.44 29.03 -40.92
CA HIS A 484 38.79 28.14 -39.96
C HIS A 484 37.87 28.93 -39.01
N PHE A 485 36.64 28.48 -38.82
CA PHE A 485 35.71 29.07 -37.87
C PHE A 485 35.15 28.00 -36.93
N ASN A 486 35.25 28.22 -35.63
CA ASN A 486 34.71 27.32 -34.61
C ASN A 486 34.00 28.16 -33.54
N THR A 487 32.80 27.75 -33.14
CA THR A 487 32.04 28.42 -32.08
C THR A 487 31.13 27.44 -31.35
N GLU A 488 30.85 27.74 -30.08
CA GLU A 488 29.91 27.01 -29.26
C GLU A 488 28.69 27.89 -28.94
N ILE A 489 27.50 27.32 -29.08
CA ILE A 489 26.22 27.94 -28.80
C ILE A 489 25.56 27.13 -27.68
N CYS A 490 25.62 27.66 -26.46
CA CYS A 490 24.98 27.03 -25.31
C CYS A 490 23.46 27.19 -25.39
N LEU A 491 22.74 26.08 -25.26
CA LEU A 491 21.28 26.03 -25.22
C LEU A 491 20.84 25.61 -23.82
N LYS A 492 19.89 26.36 -23.26
CA LYS A 492 19.26 26.01 -21.99
C LYS A 492 18.41 24.74 -22.13
N GLY A 493 18.18 24.03 -21.03
CA GLY A 493 17.38 22.81 -20.99
C GLY A 493 15.92 23.00 -21.44
N ASN A 494 15.42 24.24 -21.43
CA ASN A 494 14.10 24.60 -21.94
C ASN A 494 14.06 24.88 -23.45
N ALA A 495 15.17 24.73 -24.17
CA ALA A 495 15.20 24.90 -25.61
C ALA A 495 14.40 23.80 -26.32
N ARG A 496 13.49 24.20 -27.21
CA ARG A 496 12.66 23.35 -28.07
C ARG A 496 12.73 23.86 -29.50
N ASN A 497 12.21 23.08 -30.45
CA ASN A 497 12.13 23.46 -31.86
C ASN A 497 13.47 23.94 -32.44
N ILE A 498 14.58 23.31 -32.05
CA ILE A 498 15.92 23.70 -32.46
C ILE A 498 16.04 23.47 -33.97
N CYS A 499 16.50 24.49 -34.70
CA CYS A 499 16.72 24.46 -36.13
C CYS A 499 18.12 24.99 -36.46
N VAL A 500 18.80 24.33 -37.39
CA VAL A 500 20.13 24.73 -37.89
C VAL A 500 20.11 24.66 -39.41
N GLU A 501 20.27 25.82 -40.03
CA GLU A 501 20.48 25.96 -41.47
C GLU A 501 21.89 26.51 -41.72
N ILE A 502 22.58 25.95 -42.71
CA ILE A 502 23.92 26.34 -43.11
C ILE A 502 23.94 26.52 -44.62
N LYS A 503 24.42 27.67 -45.10
CA LYS A 503 24.50 28.01 -46.52
C LYS A 503 25.94 28.36 -46.90
N GLU A 504 26.43 27.84 -48.03
CA GLU A 504 27.68 28.27 -48.65
C GLU A 504 27.42 29.37 -49.70
N CYS A 505 28.36 30.30 -49.83
CA CYS A 505 28.35 31.31 -50.88
C CYS A 505 29.02 30.73 -52.14
N THR A 506 28.24 30.39 -53.15
CA THR A 506 28.76 29.75 -54.37
C THR A 506 29.41 30.74 -55.32
N GLY A 507 29.01 32.01 -55.26
CA GLY A 507 29.38 33.05 -56.23
C GLY A 507 28.71 32.87 -57.60
N LEU A 508 27.81 31.89 -57.77
CA LEU A 508 27.07 31.66 -59.01
C LEU A 508 25.86 32.58 -59.07
N ALA A 509 25.69 33.31 -60.19
CA ALA A 509 24.60 34.27 -60.37
C ALA A 509 23.20 33.64 -60.21
N TRP A 510 23.04 32.35 -60.49
CA TRP A 510 21.77 31.61 -60.39
C TRP A 510 21.59 30.83 -59.07
N GLU A 511 22.61 30.76 -58.21
CA GLU A 511 22.56 30.00 -56.95
C GLU A 511 23.49 30.62 -55.90
N TRP A 512 23.37 31.93 -55.67
CA TRP A 512 24.36 32.70 -54.89
C TRP A 512 24.66 32.12 -53.50
N TRP A 513 23.64 31.52 -52.88
CA TRP A 513 23.76 30.74 -51.65
C TRP A 513 23.18 29.34 -51.86
N ARG A 514 23.97 28.30 -51.57
CA ARG A 514 23.52 26.91 -51.58
C ARG A 514 23.40 26.39 -50.15
N THR A 515 22.28 25.74 -49.83
CA THR A 515 22.09 25.10 -48.53
C THR A 515 22.95 23.83 -48.43
N VAL A 516 23.82 23.78 -47.42
CA VAL A 516 24.67 22.63 -47.10
C VAL A 516 24.02 21.74 -46.04
N VAL A 517 23.36 22.36 -45.06
CA VAL A 517 22.60 21.68 -43.99
C VAL A 517 21.28 22.44 -43.77
N ASP A 518 20.18 21.71 -43.63
CA ASP A 518 18.89 22.24 -43.14
C ASP A 518 18.24 21.16 -42.27
N VAL A 519 18.40 21.29 -40.95
CA VAL A 519 17.78 20.40 -39.98
C VAL A 519 16.83 21.17 -39.08
N LYS A 520 15.64 20.59 -38.84
CA LYS A 520 14.54 21.23 -38.11
C LYS A 520 14.06 20.32 -37.00
N ASN A 521 13.62 20.93 -35.90
CA ASN A 521 13.06 20.25 -34.74
C ASN A 521 13.97 19.12 -34.20
N ILE A 522 15.28 19.39 -34.13
CA ILE A 522 16.24 18.42 -33.60
C ILE A 522 16.17 18.38 -32.06
N PRO A 523 16.31 17.20 -31.42
CA PRO A 523 16.21 17.10 -29.97
C PRO A 523 17.41 17.77 -29.29
N LEU A 524 17.20 18.36 -28.11
CA LEU A 524 18.32 18.86 -27.30
C LEU A 524 19.13 17.67 -26.76
N VAL A 525 20.43 17.68 -27.03
CA VAL A 525 21.41 16.70 -26.52
C VAL A 525 22.54 17.45 -25.83
N LYS A 526 23.38 16.74 -25.07
CA LYS A 526 24.49 17.36 -24.32
C LYS A 526 25.43 18.15 -25.22
N GLU A 527 25.80 17.59 -26.37
CA GLU A 527 26.60 18.26 -27.38
C GLU A 527 26.21 17.76 -28.77
N ARG A 528 25.96 18.69 -29.70
CA ARG A 528 25.78 18.39 -31.12
C ARG A 528 26.74 19.25 -31.94
N THR A 529 27.59 18.61 -32.73
CA THR A 529 28.58 19.31 -33.56
C THR A 529 28.21 19.22 -35.03
N PHE A 530 28.19 20.37 -35.70
CA PHE A 530 28.01 20.50 -37.14
C PHE A 530 29.35 20.82 -37.77
N TYR A 531 29.94 19.84 -38.46
CA TYR A 531 31.15 20.02 -39.24
C TYR A 531 30.77 20.32 -40.68
N ILE A 532 31.37 21.36 -41.27
CA ILE A 532 31.30 21.65 -42.71
C ILE A 532 32.71 21.81 -43.28
N TRP A 533 32.96 21.18 -44.43
CA TRP A 533 34.25 21.21 -45.12
C TRP A 533 34.09 21.04 -46.63
N GLY A 534 35.20 20.82 -47.35
CA GLY A 534 35.21 20.62 -48.80
C GLY A 534 35.47 21.92 -49.57
N THR A 535 35.01 21.96 -50.82
CA THR A 535 35.15 23.13 -51.71
C THR A 535 33.77 23.61 -52.15
N THR A 536 33.68 24.82 -52.70
CA THR A 536 32.41 25.41 -53.19
C THR A 536 31.63 24.53 -54.18
N LEU A 537 32.33 23.66 -54.93
CA LEU A 537 31.68 22.75 -55.88
C LEU A 537 31.21 21.45 -55.21
N TYR A 538 31.88 21.04 -54.13
CA TYR A 538 31.62 19.79 -53.42
C TYR A 538 31.68 20.03 -51.91
N PRO A 539 30.72 20.79 -51.34
CA PRO A 539 30.64 20.96 -49.90
C PRO A 539 30.30 19.61 -49.25
N LYS A 540 30.88 19.37 -48.08
CA LYS A 540 30.64 18.18 -47.26
C LYS A 540 30.26 18.60 -45.84
N HIS A 541 29.48 17.77 -45.16
CA HIS A 541 29.11 18.00 -43.78
C HIS A 541 28.99 16.68 -43.00
N SER A 542 29.08 16.77 -41.67
CA SER A 542 28.68 15.73 -40.73
C SER A 542 28.03 16.37 -39.50
N ILE A 543 27.13 15.61 -38.87
CA ILE A 543 26.47 16.00 -37.63
C ILE A 543 26.75 14.89 -36.62
N GLU A 544 27.44 15.23 -35.54
CA GLU A 544 27.79 14.28 -34.48
C GLU A 544 27.08 14.65 -33.19
N GLU A 545 26.64 13.63 -32.45
CA GLU A 545 25.90 13.79 -31.20
C GLU A 545 26.60 13.07 -30.05
N LYS A 546 26.69 13.76 -28.92
CA LYS A 546 27.11 13.19 -27.64
C LYS A 546 25.94 13.33 -26.67
N LEU A 547 25.43 12.18 -26.22
CA LEU A 547 24.29 12.08 -25.31
C LEU A 547 24.65 12.44 -23.87
#